data_AF-A0A9D0J7M8-F1
#
_entry.id   AF-A0A9D0J7M8-F1
#
_cell.length_a   1.000
_cell.length_b   1.000
_cell.length_c   1.000
_cell.angle_alpha   90.00
_cell.angle_beta   90.00
_cell.angle_gamma   90.00
#
_symmetry.space_group_name_H-M   'P 1'
#
loop_
_entity.id
_entity.type
_entity.pdbx_description
1 polymer ?
#
loop_
_entity_poly.entity_id
_entity_poly.type
_entity_poly.pdbx_seq_one_letter_code
_entity_poly.pdbx_strand_id
1 'polypeptide(L)'
;MQKAVNLGTKDATNIKIAMPLVHMKKEQIVKEALQYSVPLELTWSCYKNSTEACGVCDSCRLRLQGFRLAQTEDPIPYAHQS
;
A
#
# COMPACT_ATOMS: atom_id res chain seq x y z
N MET A 1 -9.82 9.66 -17.17
CA MET A 1 -10.17 8.25 -16.84
C MET A 1 -11.67 8.06 -16.61
N GLN A 2 -12.30 8.80 -15.67
CA GLN A 2 -13.73 8.65 -15.34
C GLN A 2 -14.69 8.68 -16.55
N LYS A 3 -14.56 9.68 -17.42
CA LYS A 3 -15.38 9.80 -18.63
C LYS A 3 -15.22 8.59 -19.57
N ALA A 4 -14.00 8.09 -19.74
CA ALA A 4 -13.71 6.96 -20.60
C ALA A 4 -14.34 5.65 -20.06
N VAL A 5 -14.29 5.43 -18.75
CA VAL A 5 -14.94 4.27 -18.11
C VAL A 5 -16.45 4.29 -18.34
N ASN A 6 -17.11 5.43 -18.12
CA ASN A 6 -18.56 5.52 -18.31
C ASN A 6 -18.97 5.33 -19.78
N LEU A 7 -18.24 5.93 -20.72
CA LEU A 7 -18.50 5.76 -22.17
C LEU A 7 -18.29 4.33 -22.66
N GLY A 8 -17.43 3.53 -22.00
CA GLY A 8 -17.21 2.13 -22.31
C GLY A 8 -18.24 1.17 -21.71
N THR A 9 -19.23 1.69 -20.96
CA THR A 9 -20.29 0.90 -20.32
C THR A 9 -21.67 1.27 -20.87
N LYS A 10 -22.71 0.50 -20.50
CA LYS A 10 -24.10 0.84 -20.85
C LYS A 10 -24.47 2.22 -20.31
N ASP A 11 -25.35 2.96 -20.99
CA ASP A 11 -25.72 4.33 -20.62
C ASP A 11 -26.26 4.48 -19.19
N ALA A 12 -26.95 3.46 -18.66
CA ALA A 12 -27.47 3.45 -17.30
C ALA A 12 -26.38 3.19 -16.23
N THR A 13 -25.17 2.78 -16.64
CA THR A 13 -24.06 2.49 -15.73
C THR A 13 -23.34 3.78 -15.36
N ASN A 14 -23.26 4.08 -14.06
CA ASN A 14 -22.49 5.20 -13.54
C ASN A 14 -21.48 4.71 -12.50
N ILE A 15 -20.25 4.43 -12.95
CA ILE A 15 -19.16 4.00 -12.07
C ILE A 15 -18.48 5.25 -11.51
N LYS A 16 -18.16 5.27 -10.21
CA LYS A 16 -17.30 6.30 -9.61
C LYS A 16 -15.93 5.72 -9.30
N ILE A 17 -14.89 6.27 -9.91
CA ILE A 17 -13.51 5.93 -9.58
C ILE A 17 -13.12 6.67 -8.30
N ALA A 18 -12.77 5.93 -7.25
CA ALA A 18 -12.22 6.47 -6.02
C ALA A 18 -10.72 6.13 -5.91
N MET A 19 -9.89 7.13 -5.62
CA MET A 19 -8.46 6.96 -5.40
C MET A 19 -8.06 7.54 -4.04
N PRO A 20 -8.55 6.97 -2.92
CA PRO A 20 -8.44 7.58 -1.59
C PRO A 20 -6.99 7.82 -1.15
N LEU A 21 -6.04 7.06 -1.68
CA LEU A 21 -4.64 7.12 -1.28
C LEU A 21 -3.75 7.95 -2.22
N VAL A 22 -4.27 8.50 -3.32
CA VAL A 22 -3.44 9.05 -4.43
C VAL A 22 -2.58 10.25 -4.00
N HIS A 23 -3.05 11.04 -3.04
CA HIS A 23 -2.32 12.20 -2.52
C HIS A 23 -1.60 11.91 -1.20
N MET A 24 -1.66 10.66 -0.71
CA MET A 24 -1.02 10.27 0.53
C MET A 24 0.42 9.81 0.27
N LYS A 25 1.33 10.30 1.10
CA LYS A 25 2.67 9.72 1.26
C LYS A 25 2.58 8.37 1.96
N LYS A 26 3.65 7.58 1.86
CA LYS A 26 3.65 6.22 2.43
C LYS A 26 3.53 6.23 3.96
N GLU A 27 4.10 7.22 4.65
CA GLU A 27 3.89 7.35 6.09
C GLU A 27 2.44 7.66 6.47
N GLN A 28 1.72 8.42 5.62
CA GLN A 28 0.31 8.73 5.85
C GLN A 28 -0.57 7.49 5.64
N ILE A 29 -0.26 6.68 4.62
CA ILE A 29 -0.95 5.40 4.38
C ILE A 29 -0.76 4.44 5.58
N VAL A 30 0.45 4.36 6.13
CA VAL A 30 0.71 3.54 7.33
C VAL A 30 -0.09 4.05 8.53
N LYS A 31 -0.08 5.37 8.80
CA LYS A 31 -0.87 5.96 9.89
C LYS A 31 -2.37 5.71 9.75
N GLU A 32 -2.91 5.87 8.54
CA GLU A 32 -4.32 5.59 8.24
C GLU A 32 -4.66 4.11 8.49
N ALA A 33 -3.81 3.19 8.02
CA ALA A 33 -3.98 1.76 8.25
C ALA A 33 -3.98 1.39 9.74
N LEU A 34 -3.09 1.99 10.53
CA LEU A 34 -3.05 1.80 11.99
C LEU A 34 -4.31 2.36 12.66
N GLN A 35 -4.79 3.53 12.25
CA GLN A 35 -6.02 4.14 12.78
C GLN A 35 -7.23 3.21 12.61
N TYR A 36 -7.32 2.49 11.49
CA TYR A 36 -8.39 1.52 11.23
C TYR A 36 -8.07 0.10 11.69
N SER A 37 -6.97 -0.12 12.42
CA SER A 37 -6.56 -1.45 12.89
C SER A 37 -6.49 -2.49 11.76
N VAL A 38 -5.97 -2.07 10.59
CA VAL A 38 -5.73 -2.98 9.46
C VAL A 38 -4.66 -4.00 9.85
N PRO A 39 -4.86 -5.31 9.60
CA PRO A 39 -3.88 -6.36 9.90
C PRO A 39 -2.69 -6.31 8.93
N LEU A 40 -1.77 -5.37 9.16
CA LEU A 40 -0.62 -5.09 8.28
C LEU A 40 0.35 -6.27 8.18
N GLU A 41 0.36 -7.17 9.17
CA GLU A 41 1.10 -8.43 9.20
C GLU A 41 0.64 -9.43 8.13
N LEU A 42 -0.58 -9.29 7.63
CA LEU A 42 -1.15 -10.13 6.57
C LEU A 42 -0.92 -9.54 5.17
N THR A 43 -0.23 -8.41 5.07
CA THR A 43 -0.04 -7.69 3.80
C THR A 43 1.36 -7.94 3.24
N TRP A 44 1.45 -7.97 1.91
CA TRP A 44 2.72 -8.18 1.21
C TRP A 44 3.00 -7.05 0.22
N SER A 45 4.21 -6.52 0.27
CA SER A 45 4.67 -5.49 -0.69
C SER A 45 5.94 -5.91 -1.42
N CYS A 46 6.67 -6.91 -0.94
CA CYS A 46 7.93 -7.32 -1.55
C CYS A 46 7.71 -7.85 -2.98
N TYR A 47 8.64 -7.54 -3.88
CA TYR A 47 8.62 -8.07 -5.24
C TYR A 47 9.06 -9.53 -5.34
N LYS A 48 9.78 -10.03 -4.34
CA LYS A 48 10.13 -11.45 -4.26
C LYS A 48 8.95 -12.20 -3.65
N ASN A 49 8.65 -13.36 -4.21
CA ASN A 49 7.76 -14.33 -3.59
C ASN A 49 8.61 -15.28 -2.73
N SER A 50 8.69 -14.99 -1.44
CA SER A 50 9.53 -15.70 -0.47
C SER A 50 8.81 -15.76 0.88
N THR A 51 9.35 -16.54 1.82
CA THR A 51 8.82 -16.63 3.18
C THR A 51 8.93 -15.32 3.96
N GLU A 52 10.03 -14.59 3.76
CA GLU A 52 10.30 -13.27 4.37
C GLU A 52 10.45 -12.21 3.28
N ALA A 53 10.11 -10.96 3.60
CA ALA A 53 10.30 -9.86 2.68
C ALA A 53 11.81 -9.59 2.49
N CYS A 54 12.25 -9.27 1.28
CA CYS A 54 13.69 -9.23 1.00
C CYS A 54 14.42 -8.04 1.64
N GLY A 55 13.73 -6.98 2.06
CA GLY A 55 14.31 -5.77 2.67
C GLY A 55 15.06 -4.84 1.71
N VAL A 56 15.44 -5.32 0.51
CA VAL A 56 16.36 -4.63 -0.40
C VAL A 56 15.76 -4.26 -1.76
N CYS A 57 14.50 -4.59 -2.05
CA CYS A 57 13.84 -4.08 -3.26
C CYS A 57 13.19 -2.70 -3.02
N ASP A 58 12.88 -1.96 -4.09
CA ASP A 58 12.29 -0.62 -3.97
C ASP A 58 11.01 -0.60 -3.13
N SER A 59 10.14 -1.60 -3.33
CA SER A 59 8.90 -1.70 -2.57
C SER A 59 9.14 -1.96 -1.08
N CYS A 60 10.13 -2.79 -0.73
CA CYS A 60 10.52 -3.00 0.67
C CYS A 60 11.07 -1.72 1.29
N ARG A 61 11.98 -1.01 0.59
CA ARG A 61 12.53 0.27 1.05
C ARG A 61 11.43 1.30 1.31
N LEU A 62 10.48 1.44 0.39
CA LEU A 62 9.35 2.36 0.55
C LEU A 62 8.44 1.98 1.71
N ARG A 63 8.17 0.69 1.90
CA ARG A 63 7.39 0.18 3.03
C ARG A 63 8.09 0.47 4.36
N LEU A 64 9.34 0.02 4.50
CA LEU A 64 10.16 0.24 5.70
C LEU A 64 10.31 1.72 6.03
N GLN A 65 10.57 2.57 5.02
CA GLN A 65 10.62 4.02 5.21
C GLN A 65 9.27 4.59 5.68
N GLY A 66 8.15 4.10 5.14
CA GLY A 66 6.81 4.49 5.56
C GLY A 66 6.55 4.20 7.03
N PHE A 67 6.87 2.98 7.49
CA PHE A 67 6.78 2.59 8.90
C PHE A 67 7.70 3.43 9.79
N ARG A 68 8.97 3.58 9.39
CA ARG A 68 9.95 4.41 10.12
C ARG A 68 9.48 5.85 10.30
N LEU A 69 8.96 6.49 9.25
CA LEU A 69 8.42 7.85 9.31
C LEU A 69 7.08 7.94 10.06
N ALA A 70 6.34 6.84 10.14
CA ALA A 70 5.17 6.71 10.99
C ALA A 70 5.50 6.42 12.46
N GLN A 71 6.79 6.32 12.81
CA GLN A 71 7.27 6.04 14.16
C GLN A 71 6.74 4.71 14.72
N THR A 72 6.66 3.70 13.85
CA THR A 72 6.23 2.34 14.18
C THR A 72 7.08 1.32 13.43
N GLU A 73 7.13 0.09 13.92
CA GLU A 73 7.83 -1.01 13.27
C GLU A 73 6.89 -1.78 12.35
N ASP A 74 7.42 -2.27 11.23
CA ASP A 74 6.65 -3.09 10.30
C ASP A 74 6.52 -4.52 10.84
N PRO A 75 5.30 -5.08 10.98
CA PRO A 75 5.11 -6.35 11.67
C PRO A 75 5.51 -7.60 10.86
N ILE A 76 5.97 -7.46 9.61
CA ILE A 76 6.38 -8.61 8.78
C ILE A 76 7.89 -8.90 8.90
N PRO A 77 8.33 -10.17 8.77
CA PRO A 77 9.75 -10.51 8.83
C PRO A 77 10.49 -10.11 7.55
N TYR A 78 11.78 -9.78 7.71
CA TYR A 78 12.67 -9.34 6.64
C TYR A 78 13.98 -10.14 6.64
N ALA A 79 14.36 -10.67 5.47
CA ALA A 79 15.60 -11.43 5.30
C ALA A 79 16.86 -10.56 5.43
N HIS A 80 16.74 -9.27 5.12
CA HIS A 80 17.80 -8.28 5.27
C HIS A 80 17.21 -7.03 5.92
N GLN A 81 17.78 -6.61 7.06
CA GLN A 81 17.46 -5.34 7.69
C GLN A 81 18.67 -4.42 7.49
N SER A 82 18.48 -3.34 6.73
CA SER A 82 19.45 -2.26 6.54
C SER A 82 18.92 -0.99 7.17
#